data_AF-A0A2N2XGA5-F1
#
_entry.id   AF-A0A2N2XGA5-F1
#
_cell.length_a   1.000
_cell.length_b   1.000
_cell.length_c   1.000
_cell.angle_alpha   90.00
_cell.angle_beta   90.00
_cell.angle_gamma   90.00
#
_symmetry.space_group_name_H-M   'P 1'
#
loop_
_entity.id
_entity.type
_entity.pdbx_description
1 polymer ?
#
loop_
_entity_poly.entity_id
_entity_poly.type
_entity_poly.pdbx_seq_one_letter_code
_entity_poly.pdbx_strand_id
1 'polypeptide(L)' 'MSEKRILAINPGSTSTKIAVYEGTKNVFLKTLRHSTDELKPFSNIAGQFQFRKEIIMSELKNAGIEVD' A
#
# COMPACT_ATOMS: atom_id res chain seq x y z
N MET A 1 21.45 16.28 0.80
CA MET A 1 20.67 15.51 1.79
C MET A 1 19.64 14.72 1.02
N SER A 2 19.35 13.46 1.38
CA SER A 2 18.22 12.75 0.75
C SER A 2 16.94 13.42 1.23
N GLU A 3 16.07 13.80 0.30
CA GLU A 3 14.74 14.35 0.64
C GLU A 3 13.93 13.26 1.35
N LYS A 4 13.27 13.61 2.46
CA LYS A 4 12.41 12.66 3.18
C LYS A 4 11.25 12.24 2.28
N ARG A 5 11.06 10.93 2.16
CA ARG A 5 9.92 10.34 1.45
C ARG A 5 8.74 10.14 2.39
N ILE A 6 7.53 10.36 1.88
CA ILE A 6 6.28 10.12 2.60
C ILE A 6 5.51 9.01 1.88
N LEU A 7 5.21 7.93 2.58
CA LEU A 7 4.29 6.89 2.12
C LEU A 7 2.87 7.20 2.60
N ALA A 8 1.97 7.50 1.67
CA ALA A 8 0.55 7.64 1.93
C ALA A 8 -0.17 6.32 1.63
N ILE A 9 -0.97 5.84 2.58
CA ILE A 9 -1.74 4.59 2.47
C ILE A 9 -3.22 4.90 2.69
N ASN A 10 -4.07 4.57 1.71
CA ASN A 10 -5.51 4.77 1.78
C ASN A 10 -6.24 3.44 1.50
N PRO A 11 -6.61 2.67 2.54
CA PRO A 11 -7.38 1.45 2.38
C PRO A 11 -8.86 1.75 2.13
N GLY A 12 -9.40 1.26 1.02
CA GLY A 12 -10.83 1.18 0.72
C GLY A 12 -11.38 -0.24 0.87
N SER A 13 -12.68 -0.43 0.64
CA SER A 13 -13.36 -1.72 0.80
C SER A 13 -12.74 -2.83 -0.05
N THR A 14 -12.54 -2.58 -1.35
CA THR A 14 -12.03 -3.55 -2.33
C THR A 14 -10.67 -3.17 -2.93
N SER A 15 -10.03 -2.14 -2.39
CA SER A 15 -8.71 -1.71 -2.87
C SER A 15 -7.90 -1.04 -1.76
N THR A 16 -6.60 -0.89 -1.99
CA THR A 16 -5.73 0.01 -1.23
C THR A 16 -4.98 0.89 -2.23
N LYS A 17 -5.11 2.21 -2.11
CA LYS A 17 -4.27 3.14 -2.87
C LYS A 17 -3.03 3.48 -2.05
N ILE A 18 -1.86 3.37 -2.66
CA ILE A 18 -0.59 3.77 -2.06
C ILE A 18 0.13 4.77 -2.95
N ALA A 19 0.82 5.72 -2.33
CA ALA A 19 1.61 6.72 -3.04
C ALA A 19 2.86 7.08 -2.24
N VAL A 20 3.98 7.29 -2.92
CA VAL A 20 5.21 7.83 -2.31
C VAL A 20 5.45 9.23 -2.86
N TYR A 21 5.75 10.15 -1.96
CA TYR A 21 6.02 11.55 -2.28
C TYR A 21 7.41 11.97 -1.81
N GLU A 22 8.06 12.82 -2.61
CA GLU A 22 9.25 13.60 -2.25
C GLU A 22 8.83 15.07 -2.25
N GLY A 23 8.60 15.65 -1.06
CA GLY A 23 7.93 16.94 -0.93
C GLY A 23 6.52 16.92 -1.55
N THR A 24 6.28 17.72 -2.59
CA THR A 24 5.01 17.76 -3.34
C THR A 24 5.00 16.85 -4.57
N LYS A 25 6.14 16.25 -4.93
CA LYS A 25 6.27 15.40 -6.12
C LYS A 25 5.80 13.99 -5.81
N ASN A 26 4.83 13.48 -6.58
CA ASN A 26 4.50 12.07 -6.57
C ASN A 26 5.57 11.28 -7.35
N VAL A 27 6.26 10.36 -6.68
CA VAL A 27 7.29 9.50 -7.30
C VAL A 27 6.81 8.07 -7.52
N PHE A 28 5.74 7.68 -6.84
CA PHE A 28 5.09 6.39 -7.01
C PHE A 28 3.61 6.50 -6.69
N LEU A 29 2.77 5.84 -7.48
CA LEU A 29 1.33 5.72 -7.25
C LEU A 29 0.86 4.36 -7.74
N LYS A 30 0.19 3.62 -6.87
CA LYS A 30 -0.43 2.33 -7.23
C LYS A 30 -1.78 2.18 -6.57
N THR A 31 -2.70 1.55 -7.31
CA THR A 31 -3.95 1.04 -6.74
C THR A 31 -3.86 -0.48 -6.70
N LEU A 32 -3.80 -1.03 -5.50
CA LEU A 32 -3.83 -2.46 -5.23
C LEU A 32 -5.29 -2.89 -5.14
N ARG A 33 -5.74 -3.77 -6.02
CA ARG A 33 -7.12 -4.28 -6.03
C ARG A 33 -7.15 -5.62 -5.31
N HIS A 34 -8.21 -5.82 -4.52
CA HIS A 34 -8.46 -7.05 -3.79
C HIS A 34 -9.73 -7.67 -4.35
N SER A 35 -9.65 -8.92 -4.79
CA SER A 35 -10.80 -9.69 -5.21
C SER A 35 -11.68 -10.06 -4.00
N THR A 36 -12.95 -10.36 -4.26
CA THR A 36 -13.86 -10.83 -3.21
C THR A 36 -13.36 -12.13 -2.58
N ASP A 37 -12.75 -13.03 -3.36
CA ASP A 37 -12.24 -14.31 -2.86
C ASP A 37 -11.04 -14.14 -1.92
N GLU A 38 -10.15 -13.19 -2.19
CA GLU A 38 -9.05 -12.83 -1.27
C GLU A 38 -9.56 -12.20 0.03
N LEU A 39 -10.66 -11.43 -0.04
CA LEU A 39 -11.21 -10.75 1.13
C LEU A 39 -12.17 -11.62 1.96
N LYS A 40 -12.77 -12.64 1.34
CA LYS A 40 -13.75 -13.55 1.95
C LYS A 40 -13.32 -14.19 3.28
N PRO A 41 -12.03 -14.54 3.50
CA PRO A 41 -11.58 -15.12 4.76
C PRO A 41 -11.63 -14.16 5.95
N PHE A 42 -11.72 -12.85 5.73
CA PHE A 42 -11.62 -11.85 6.80
C PHE A 42 -13.00 -11.37 7.24
N SER A 43 -13.29 -11.50 8.53
CA SER A 43 -14.58 -11.13 9.13
C SER A 43 -14.83 -9.60 9.18
N ASN A 44 -13.77 -8.79 9.17
CA ASN A 44 -13.84 -7.35 9.16
C ASN A 44 -12.57 -6.72 8.57
N ILE A 45 -12.57 -5.40 8.35
CA ILE A 45 -11.42 -4.67 7.80
C ILE A 45 -10.18 -4.76 8.68
N ALA A 46 -10.33 -4.78 10.01
CA ALA A 46 -9.19 -4.87 10.92
C ALA A 46 -8.45 -6.22 10.76
N GLY A 47 -9.19 -7.31 10.52
CA GLY A 47 -8.62 -8.62 10.23
C GLY A 47 -7.79 -8.68 8.94
N GLN A 48 -7.98 -7.73 8.02
CA GLN A 48 -7.24 -7.63 6.76
C GLN A 48 -5.88 -6.93 6.91
N PHE A 49 -5.53 -6.45 8.11
CA PHE A 49 -4.33 -5.64 8.33
C PHE A 49 -3.06 -6.30 7.77
N GLN A 50 -2.80 -7.55 8.16
CA GLN A 50 -1.58 -8.26 7.77
C GLN A 50 -1.55 -8.52 6.26
N PHE A 51 -2.65 -9.00 5.69
CA PHE A 51 -2.82 -9.21 4.25
C PHE A 51 -2.53 -7.93 3.45
N ARG A 52 -3.13 -6.80 3.84
CA ARG A 52 -2.91 -5.53 3.14
C ARG A 52 -1.49 -5.03 3.31
N LYS A 53 -0.89 -5.19 4.49
CA LYS A 53 0.50 -4.82 4.76
C LYS A 53 1.46 -5.57 3.85
N GLU A 54 1.32 -6.89 3.73
CA GLU A 54 2.20 -7.73 2.92
C GLU A 54 2.18 -7.36 1.44
N ILE A 55 0.98 -7.10 0.89
CA ILE A 55 0.84 -6.65 -0.51
C ILE A 55 1.50 -5.28 -0.71
N ILE A 56 1.30 -4.34 0.21
CA ILE A 56 1.92 -3.00 0.14
C ILE A 56 3.45 -3.12 0.16
N MET A 57 4.01 -3.90 1.10
CA MET A 57 5.46 -4.09 1.21
C MET A 57 6.04 -4.76 -0.04
N SER A 58 5.35 -5.75 -0.59
CA SER A 58 5.75 -6.44 -1.82
C SER A 58 5.77 -5.47 -3.01
N GLU A 59 4.75 -4.62 -3.14
CA GLU A 59 4.67 -3.65 -4.22
C GLU A 59 5.76 -2.56 -4.10
N LEU A 60 6.02 -2.06 -2.90
CA LEU A 60 7.10 -1.10 -2.66
C LEU A 60 8.47 -1.70 -3.00
N LYS A 61 8.72 -2.95 -2.58
CA LYS A 61 9.94 -3.68 -2.94
C LYS A 61 10.08 -3.87 -4.45
N ASN A 62 9.00 -4.24 -5.14
CA ASN A 62 9.00 -4.39 -6.61
C ASN A 62 9.29 -3.06 -7.33
N ALA A 63 8.90 -1.94 -6.73
CA ALA A 63 9.20 -0.60 -7.23
C ALA A 63 10.60 -0.09 -6.82
N GLY A 64 11.42 -0.90 -6.14
CA GLY A 64 12.74 -0.50 -5.64
C GLY A 64 12.69 0.53 -4.52
N ILE A 65 11.59 0.60 -3.78
CA ILE A 65 11.40 1.49 -2.63
C ILE A 65 11.58 0.68 -1.36
N GLU A 66 12.69 0.90 -0.67
CA GLU A 66 12.97 0.29 0.63
C GLU A 66 12.25 1.07 1.74
N VAL A 67 11.80 0.33 2.75
CA VAL A 67 11.16 0.85 3.96
C VAL A 67 11.87 0.19 5.13
N ASP A 68 12.38 1.02 6.05
CA ASP A 68 13.12 0.61 7.26
C ASP A 68 12.21 -0.04 8.31
#